data_AF-A0A3D9V6L6-F1
#
_entry.id   AF-A0A3D9V6L6-F1
#
_cell.length_a   1.000
_cell.length_b   1.000
_cell.length_c   1.000
_cell.angle_alpha   90.00
_cell.angle_beta   90.00
_cell.angle_gamma   90.00
#
_symmetry.space_group_name_H-M   'P 1'
#
loop_
_entity.id
_entity.type
_entity.pdbx_description
1 polymer ?
#
loop_
_entity_poly.entity_id
_entity_poly.type
_entity_poly.pdbx_seq_one_letter_code
_entity_poly.pdbx_strand_id
1 'polypeptide(L)'
;MVTYVLVSVVALPFLAWALVSPRAMWWTLRAWQYKNPEAHEPSETAYRFERFGAAFALVFLVGCGMIVAATEGDRERTRQWREYEACLEERDGRESLFTPEEWCEIWHPPPEE
;
A
#
# COMPACT_ATOMS: atom_id res chain seq x y z
N MET A 1 -1.43 -5.15 -2.70
CA MET A 1 -0.15 -5.49 -2.06
C MET A 1 1.12 -5.34 -2.90
N VAL A 2 1.41 -6.24 -3.86
CA VAL A 2 2.77 -6.40 -4.44
C VAL A 2 3.35 -5.12 -5.06
N THR A 3 2.56 -4.43 -5.88
CA THR A 3 2.97 -3.16 -6.50
C THR A 3 3.33 -2.09 -5.48
N TYR A 4 2.54 -1.97 -4.41
CA TYR A 4 2.80 -1.03 -3.32
C TYR A 4 4.09 -1.36 -2.57
N VAL A 5 4.37 -2.64 -2.32
CA VAL A 5 5.61 -3.11 -1.69
C VAL A 5 6.81 -2.75 -2.57
N LEU A 6 6.77 -3.05 -3.87
CA LEU A 6 7.85 -2.73 -4.79
C LEU A 6 8.14 -1.22 -4.85
N VAL A 7 7.09 -0.40 -4.95
CA VAL A 7 7.24 1.07 -4.93
C VAL A 7 7.84 1.54 -3.61
N SER A 8 7.41 1.00 -2.47
CA SER A 8 7.91 1.40 -1.15
C SER A 8 9.39 1.06 -0.97
N VAL A 9 9.80 -0.15 -1.39
CA VAL A 9 11.20 -0.60 -1.32
C VAL A 9 12.13 0.34 -2.09
N VAL A 10 11.69 0.83 -3.24
CA VAL A 10 12.47 1.78 -4.04
C VAL A 10 12.37 3.19 -3.48
N ALA A 11 11.17 3.67 -3.14
CA ALA A 11 10.95 5.07 -2.75
C ALA A 11 11.58 5.42 -1.39
N LEU A 12 11.51 4.53 -0.40
CA LEU A 12 12.00 4.79 0.96
C LEU A 12 13.48 5.23 1.03
N PRO A 13 14.46 4.54 0.39
CA PRO A 13 15.85 4.98 0.45
C PRO A 13 16.05 6.36 -0.21
N PHE A 14 15.38 6.66 -1.32
CA PHE A 14 15.49 7.97 -1.96
C PHE A 14 14.84 9.08 -1.13
N LEU A 15 13.67 8.82 -0.54
CA LEU A 15 13.01 9.77 0.36
C LEU A 15 13.84 10.04 1.61
N ALA A 16 14.43 8.99 2.20
CA ALA A 16 15.33 9.12 3.34
C ALA A 16 16.58 9.95 2.98
N TRP A 17 17.18 9.70 1.82
CA TRP A 17 18.32 10.47 1.34
C TRP A 17 17.95 11.93 1.13
N ALA A 18 16.84 12.22 0.44
CA ALA A 18 16.35 13.59 0.22
C ALA A 18 16.10 14.33 1.55
N LEU A 19 15.68 13.62 2.61
CA LEU A 19 15.48 14.20 3.93
C LEU A 19 16.80 14.57 4.61
N VAL A 20 17.78 13.66 4.59
CA VAL A 20 19.08 13.82 5.25
C VAL A 20 19.95 14.83 4.50
N SER A 21 20.20 14.59 3.21
CA SER A 21 21.17 15.35 2.41
C SER A 21 20.65 15.61 0.98
N PRO A 22 19.66 16.51 0.81
CA PRO A 22 19.12 16.83 -0.51
C PRO A 22 20.19 17.41 -1.46
N ARG A 23 21.15 18.17 -0.91
CA ARG A 23 22.33 18.66 -1.63
C ARG A 23 23.17 17.54 -2.24
N ALA A 24 23.45 16.48 -1.48
CA ALA A 24 24.22 15.35 -1.99
C ALA A 24 23.45 14.60 -3.08
N MET A 25 22.13 14.47 -2.92
CA MET A 25 21.25 13.86 -3.92
C MET A 25 21.24 14.67 -5.23
N TRP A 26 21.16 16.00 -5.15
CA TRP A 26 21.23 16.88 -6.32
C TRP A 26 22.57 16.75 -7.06
N TRP A 27 23.69 16.77 -6.34
CA TRP A 27 25.02 16.59 -6.93
C TRP A 27 25.19 15.22 -7.59
N THR A 28 24.60 14.19 -7.03
CA THR A 28 24.73 12.82 -7.57
C THR A 28 23.82 12.61 -8.78
N LEU A 29 22.58 13.11 -8.76
CA LEU A 29 21.56 12.74 -9.75
C LEU A 29 21.28 13.80 -10.81
N ARG A 30 21.53 15.09 -10.52
CA ARG A 30 21.09 16.20 -11.38
C ARG A 30 22.24 17.08 -11.86
N ALA A 31 23.31 17.23 -11.08
CA ALA A 31 24.41 18.14 -11.43
C ALA A 31 25.08 17.83 -12.78
N TRP A 32 25.19 16.54 -13.16
CA TRP A 32 25.80 16.13 -14.43
C TRP A 32 25.08 16.65 -15.68
N GLN A 33 23.82 17.06 -15.55
CA GLN A 33 23.03 17.62 -16.65
C GLN A 33 23.43 19.06 -16.98
N TYR A 34 24.12 19.75 -16.06
CA TYR A 34 24.49 21.15 -16.21
C TYR A 34 25.97 21.30 -16.57
N LYS A 35 26.28 22.17 -17.54
CA LYS A 35 27.66 22.50 -17.92
C LYS A 35 28.43 23.16 -16.77
N ASN A 36 27.75 24.00 -15.98
CA ASN A 36 28.28 24.66 -14.78
C ASN A 36 27.35 24.34 -13.60
N PRO A 37 27.54 23.21 -12.90
CA PRO A 37 26.63 22.78 -11.84
C PRO A 37 26.60 23.76 -10.66
N GLU A 38 27.73 24.32 -10.26
CA GLU A 38 27.80 25.26 -9.11
C GLU A 38 26.91 26.50 -9.31
N ALA A 39 26.75 26.97 -10.54
CA ALA A 39 25.91 28.13 -10.86
C ALA A 39 24.40 27.81 -10.87
N HIS A 40 24.04 26.53 -10.98
CA HIS A 40 22.64 26.05 -11.02
C HIS A 40 22.26 25.29 -9.75
N GLU A 41 23.10 25.32 -8.73
CA GLU A 41 22.78 24.69 -7.47
C GLU A 41 21.51 25.32 -6.84
N PRO A 42 20.55 24.52 -6.39
CA PRO A 42 19.37 25.01 -5.67
C PRO A 42 19.76 25.87 -4.46
N SER A 43 18.96 26.90 -4.21
CA SER A 43 19.10 27.71 -3.00
C SER A 43 18.81 26.89 -1.74
N GLU A 44 19.28 27.38 -0.59
CA GLU A 44 18.99 26.74 0.70
C GLU A 44 17.48 26.62 0.97
N THR A 45 16.69 27.61 0.56
CA THR A 45 15.23 27.57 0.64
C THR A 45 14.63 26.45 -0.21
N ALA A 46 15.16 26.23 -1.42
CA ALA A 46 14.72 25.13 -2.28
C ALA A 46 15.02 23.77 -1.64
N TYR A 47 16.20 23.58 -1.03
CA TYR A 47 16.52 22.37 -0.30
C TYR A 47 15.64 22.15 0.94
N ARG A 48 15.19 23.22 1.61
CA ARG A 48 14.20 23.10 2.69
C ARG A 48 12.86 22.61 2.15
N PHE A 49 12.37 23.16 1.04
CA PHE A 49 11.15 22.68 0.39
C PHE A 49 11.26 21.23 -0.07
N GLU A 50 12.42 20.81 -0.57
CA GLU A 50 12.68 19.42 -0.95
C GLU A 50 12.56 18.48 0.25
N ARG A 51 13.15 18.84 1.40
CA ARG A 51 12.98 18.08 2.65
C ARG A 51 11.53 18.02 3.10
N PHE A 52 10.80 19.13 3.02
CA PHE A 52 9.36 19.14 3.34
C PHE A 52 8.57 18.24 2.38
N GLY A 53 8.87 18.27 1.09
CA GLY A 53 8.27 17.39 0.09
C GLY A 53 8.57 15.92 0.38
N ALA A 54 9.81 15.59 0.73
CA ALA A 54 10.21 14.23 1.10
C ALA A 54 9.50 13.75 2.37
N ALA A 55 9.40 14.59 3.39
CA ALA A 55 8.66 14.28 4.61
C ALA A 55 7.17 14.05 4.34
N PHE A 56 6.55 14.95 3.56
CA PHE A 56 5.15 14.82 3.16
C PHE A 56 4.91 13.53 2.36
N ALA A 57 5.78 13.23 1.39
CA ALA A 57 5.70 12.01 0.59
C ALA A 57 5.84 10.75 1.46
N LEU A 58 6.67 10.78 2.50
CA LEU A 58 6.82 9.66 3.44
C LEU A 58 5.53 9.44 4.24
N VAL A 59 4.94 10.51 4.79
CA VAL A 59 3.66 10.42 5.50
C VAL A 59 2.56 9.92 4.57
N PHE A 60 2.51 10.43 3.34
CA PHE A 60 1.55 10.00 2.33
C PHE A 60 1.72 8.52 1.97
N LEU A 61 2.96 8.06 1.77
CA LEU A 61 3.27 6.66 1.51
C LEU A 61 2.72 5.78 2.63
N VAL A 62 3.07 6.06 3.88
CA VAL A 62 2.57 5.32 5.06
C VAL A 62 1.04 5.32 5.12
N GLY A 63 0.41 6.48 4.88
CA GLY A 63 -1.05 6.60 4.82
C GLY A 63 -1.68 5.69 3.76
N CYS A 64 -1.13 5.69 2.54
CA CYS A 64 -1.57 4.78 1.48
C CYS A 64 -1.37 3.31 1.86
N GLY A 65 -0.27 2.97 2.52
CA GLY A 65 -0.03 1.60 3.01
C GLY A 65 -1.10 1.12 3.98
N MET A 66 -1.51 1.98 4.92
CA MET A 66 -2.61 1.66 5.85
C MET A 66 -3.93 1.43 5.11
N ILE A 67 -4.25 2.26 4.12
CA ILE A 67 -5.47 2.08 3.30
C ILE A 67 -5.40 0.77 2.53
N VAL A 68 -4.27 0.47 1.88
CA VAL A 68 -4.10 -0.78 1.13
C VAL A 68 -4.32 -1.99 2.04
N ALA A 69 -3.70 -2.00 3.23
CA ALA A 69 -3.87 -3.08 4.19
C ALA A 69 -5.34 -3.21 4.68
N ALA A 70 -6.01 -2.08 4.95
CA ALA A 70 -7.41 -2.08 5.34
C ALA A 70 -8.31 -2.64 4.23
N THR A 71 -8.06 -2.29 2.97
CA THR A 71 -8.86 -2.81 1.83
C THR A 71 -8.65 -4.29 1.56
N GLU A 72 -7.51 -4.87 1.97
CA GLU A 72 -7.27 -6.30 1.84
C GLU A 72 -8.16 -7.09 2.81
N GLY A 73 -8.23 -6.66 4.08
CA GLY A 73 -9.16 -7.25 5.05
C GLY A 73 -10.64 -7.15 4.65
N ASP A 74 -11.06 -6.03 4.06
CA ASP A 74 -12.43 -5.86 3.57
C ASP A 74 -12.75 -6.81 2.40
N ARG A 75 -11.79 -7.07 1.51
CA ARG A 75 -11.99 -7.98 0.37
C ARG A 75 -12.21 -9.42 0.84
N GLU A 76 -11.41 -9.88 1.79
CA GLU A 76 -11.54 -11.24 2.34
C GLU A 76 -12.89 -11.42 3.01
N ARG A 77 -13.29 -10.46 3.87
CA ARG A 77 -14.61 -10.47 4.51
C ARG A 77 -15.74 -10.46 3.50
N THR A 78 -15.64 -9.62 2.46
CA THR A 78 -16.67 -9.53 1.41
C THR A 78 -16.78 -10.84 0.63
N ARG A 79 -15.65 -11.49 0.34
CA ARG A 79 -15.62 -12.78 -0.35
C ARG A 79 -16.29 -13.85 0.50
N GLN A 80 -15.89 -13.98 1.76
CA GLN A 80 -16.47 -14.93 2.70
C GLN A 80 -17.98 -14.71 2.86
N TRP A 81 -18.41 -13.44 2.95
CA TRP A 81 -19.83 -13.11 3.06
C TRP A 81 -20.64 -13.54 1.83
N ARG A 82 -20.11 -13.33 0.62
CA ARG A 82 -20.78 -13.78 -0.62
C ARG A 82 -20.85 -15.30 -0.73
N GLU A 83 -19.77 -15.99 -0.34
CA GLU A 83 -19.74 -17.45 -0.29
C GLU A 83 -20.77 -17.98 0.73
N TYR A 84 -20.90 -17.32 1.89
CA TYR A 84 -21.91 -17.63 2.89
C TYR A 84 -23.34 -17.37 2.39
N GLU A 85 -23.61 -16.24 1.73
CA GLU A 85 -24.93 -15.94 1.13
C GLU A 85 -25.32 -16.98 0.08
N ALA A 86 -24.39 -17.39 -0.80
CA ALA A 86 -24.64 -18.43 -1.80
C ALA A 86 -24.99 -19.78 -1.15
N CYS A 87 -24.31 -20.13 -0.06
CA CYS A 87 -24.62 -21.33 0.72
C CYS A 87 -26.03 -21.28 1.34
N LEU A 88 -26.43 -20.10 1.87
CA LEU A 88 -27.77 -19.92 2.44
C LEU A 88 -28.87 -20.05 1.38
N GLU A 89 -28.63 -19.55 0.16
CA GLU A 89 -29.58 -19.66 -0.96
C GLU A 89 -29.73 -21.11 -1.43
N GLU A 90 -28.63 -21.86 -1.53
CA GLU A 90 -28.65 -23.29 -1.85
C GLU A 90 -29.44 -24.10 -0.82
N ARG A 91 -29.30 -23.72 0.46
CA ARG A 91 -30.07 -24.31 1.55
C ARG A 91 -31.54 -23.92 1.47
N ASP A 92 -31.91 -22.67 1.20
CA ASP A 92 -33.33 -22.28 1.14
C ASP A 92 -34.09 -23.06 0.04
N GLY A 93 -33.40 -23.43 -1.04
CA GLY A 93 -33.93 -24.32 -2.07
C GLY A 93 -34.04 -25.80 -1.68
N ARG A 94 -33.50 -26.21 -0.52
CA ARG A 94 -33.52 -27.59 0.00
C ARG A 94 -34.05 -27.61 1.44
N GLU A 95 -35.13 -28.33 1.71
CA GLU A 95 -35.53 -28.57 3.11
C GLU A 95 -34.36 -29.21 3.89
N SER A 96 -33.74 -28.44 4.80
CA SER A 96 -32.56 -28.85 5.56
C SER A 96 -32.89 -29.07 7.03
N LEU A 97 -32.38 -30.16 7.61
CA LEU A 97 -32.50 -30.47 9.04
C LEU A 97 -31.44 -29.79 9.92
N PHE A 98 -30.47 -29.10 9.32
CA PHE A 98 -29.32 -28.49 10.00
C PHE A 98 -29.50 -26.97 10.16
N THR A 99 -28.84 -26.38 11.15
CA THR A 99 -28.80 -24.91 11.30
C THR A 99 -28.04 -24.25 10.13
N PRO A 100 -28.23 -22.94 9.85
CA PRO A 100 -27.54 -22.29 8.73
C PRO A 100 -26.02 -22.40 8.83
N GLU A 101 -25.51 -22.29 10.05
CA GLU A 101 -24.08 -22.38 10.38
C GLU A 101 -23.55 -23.79 10.14
N GLU A 102 -24.19 -24.82 10.73
CA GLU A 102 -23.79 -26.22 10.53
C GLU A 102 -23.87 -26.64 9.05
N TRP A 103 -24.90 -26.18 8.34
CA TRP A 103 -25.04 -26.47 6.92
C TRP A 103 -23.86 -25.91 6.12
N CYS A 104 -23.50 -24.65 6.33
CA CYS A 104 -22.39 -24.06 5.58
C CYS A 104 -21.03 -24.59 6.03
N GLU A 105 -20.85 -24.93 7.30
CA GLU A 105 -19.60 -25.55 7.78
C GLU A 105 -19.38 -26.95 7.19
N ILE A 106 -20.43 -27.77 7.10
CA ILE A 106 -20.34 -29.13 6.56
C ILE A 106 -20.07 -29.13 5.05
N TRP A 107 -20.75 -28.27 4.30
CA TRP A 107 -20.72 -28.30 2.84
C TRP A 107 -19.70 -27.34 2.22
N HIS A 108 -19.24 -26.34 2.98
CA HIS A 108 -18.22 -25.36 2.58
C HIS A 108 -17.24 -25.11 3.73
N PRO A 109 -16.41 -26.10 4.09
CA PRO A 109 -15.44 -25.94 5.17
C PRO A 109 -14.44 -24.83 4.84
N PRO A 110 -13.98 -24.07 5.85
CA PRO A 110 -12.93 -23.06 5.65
C PRO A 110 -11.65 -23.73 5.12
N PRO A 111 -10.83 -23.01 4.34
CA PRO A 111 -9.54 -23.55 3.90
C PRO A 111 -8.68 -23.90 5.11
N GLU A 112 -8.09 -25.10 5.11
CA GLU A 112 -7.14 -25.53 6.14
C GLU A 112 -5.89 -24.62 6.08
N GLU A 113 -5.51 -24.02 7.22
CA GLU A 113 -4.34 -23.14 7.36
C GLU A 113 -2.99 -23.84 7.10
#